data_AF-A0A922W4B6-F1
#
_entry.id   AF-A0A922W4B6-F1
#
_cell.length_a   1.000
_cell.length_b   1.000
_cell.length_c   1.000
_cell.angle_alpha   90.00
_cell.angle_beta   90.00
_cell.angle_gamma   90.00
#
_symmetry.space_group_name_H-M   'P 1'
#
loop_
_entity.id
_entity.type
_entity.pdbx_description
1 polymer ?
#
loop_
_entity_poly.entity_id
_entity_poly.type
_entity_poly.pdbx_seq_one_letter_code
_entity_poly.pdbx_strand_id
1 'polypeptide(L)'
;MTRAVKSLSPDFPVPSLADWRALAEKGLKGAPFETLIGRTADGLAIQPLYAADPERAVLRARPGLSGDRDRPWDLRTLVDHPEPARANALAHDALTQGAASLLLRLDPSGQTGVAVASQDDLARALDGVLLDLAPVALDAGFMGAEAANWLAVLAKGAPEAPLAFHLDPLSAFAREGRSNGPVAAHVNAAAQAGARHAGAYPRASLFLASGR
;
A
#
# COMPACT_ATOMS: atom_id res chain seq x y z
N MET A 1 -33.31 10.78 9.07
CA MET A 1 -34.20 11.78 8.43
C MET A 1 -33.36 12.58 7.45
N THR A 2 -33.48 12.32 6.16
CA THR A 2 -32.76 13.07 5.10
C THR A 2 -33.44 14.42 4.96
N ARG A 3 -32.71 15.50 5.28
CA ARG A 3 -33.20 16.89 5.17
C ARG A 3 -33.52 17.16 3.69
N ALA A 4 -34.78 17.46 3.38
CA ALA A 4 -35.20 17.84 2.03
C ALA A 4 -34.41 19.08 1.59
N VAL A 5 -33.58 18.93 0.57
CA VAL A 5 -32.81 20.04 -0.01
C VAL A 5 -33.83 20.94 -0.72
N LYS A 6 -33.94 22.20 -0.28
CA LYS A 6 -34.80 23.19 -0.91
C LYS A 6 -34.20 23.59 -2.25
N SER A 7 -34.92 23.38 -3.35
CA SER A 7 -34.47 23.76 -4.69
C SER A 7 -34.29 25.29 -4.76
N LEU A 8 -33.14 25.74 -5.25
CA LEU A 8 -32.83 27.15 -5.47
C LEU A 8 -33.31 27.67 -6.84
N SER A 9 -33.83 26.78 -7.69
CA SER A 9 -34.20 27.07 -9.08
C SER A 9 -35.44 26.25 -9.48
N PRO A 10 -36.64 26.55 -8.92
CA PRO A 10 -37.85 25.75 -9.14
C PRO A 10 -38.33 25.76 -10.59
N ASP A 11 -37.97 26.79 -11.37
CA ASP A 11 -38.41 26.96 -12.77
C ASP A 11 -37.57 26.19 -13.78
N PHE A 12 -36.49 25.52 -13.34
CA PHE A 12 -35.63 24.72 -14.21
C PHE A 12 -35.90 23.23 -13.95
N PRO A 13 -36.53 22.51 -14.90
CA PRO A 13 -36.75 21.08 -14.73
C PRO A 13 -35.40 20.35 -14.65
N VAL A 14 -35.32 19.32 -13.81
CA VAL A 14 -34.12 18.47 -13.71
C VAL A 14 -34.03 17.66 -15.01
N PRO A 15 -32.99 17.85 -15.84
CA PRO A 15 -32.86 17.13 -17.10
C PRO A 15 -32.60 15.64 -16.85
N SER A 16 -33.19 14.78 -17.67
CA SER A 16 -32.90 13.34 -17.68
C SER A 16 -31.58 13.04 -18.41
N LEU A 17 -31.05 11.84 -18.22
CA LEU A 17 -29.89 11.36 -18.99
C LEU A 17 -30.19 11.34 -20.51
N ALA A 18 -31.45 11.08 -20.89
CA ALA A 18 -31.88 11.11 -22.29
C ALA A 18 -31.86 12.53 -22.88
N ASP A 19 -32.31 13.53 -22.12
CA ASP A 19 -32.26 14.95 -22.55
C ASP A 19 -30.82 15.40 -22.80
N TRP A 20 -29.92 15.02 -21.89
CA TRP A 20 -28.49 15.26 -22.07
C TRP A 20 -27.94 14.55 -23.31
N ARG A 21 -28.29 13.27 -23.50
CA ARG A 21 -27.79 12.46 -24.63
C ARG A 21 -28.19 13.08 -25.97
N ALA A 22 -29.42 13.55 -26.11
CA ALA A 22 -29.89 14.20 -27.33
C ALA A 22 -29.07 15.47 -27.65
N LEU A 23 -28.73 16.27 -26.64
CA LEU A 23 -27.87 17.45 -26.82
C LEU A 23 -26.44 17.08 -27.18
N ALA A 24 -25.89 16.02 -26.57
CA ALA A 24 -24.56 15.51 -26.88
C ALA A 24 -24.48 15.01 -28.35
N GLU A 25 -25.44 14.21 -28.79
CA GLU A 25 -25.53 13.71 -30.16
C GLU A 25 -25.66 14.86 -31.19
N LYS A 26 -26.45 15.90 -30.86
CA LYS A 26 -26.51 17.12 -31.69
C LYS A 26 -25.15 17.82 -31.79
N GLY A 27 -24.42 17.89 -30.68
CA GLY A 27 -23.07 18.48 -30.62
C GLY A 27 -22.04 17.74 -31.45
N LEU A 28 -22.22 16.44 -31.67
CA LEU A 28 -21.34 15.58 -32.46
C LEU A 28 -21.43 15.80 -33.98
N LYS A 29 -22.40 16.59 -34.47
CA LYS A 29 -22.54 16.95 -35.90
C LYS A 29 -22.47 15.74 -36.85
N GLY A 30 -23.10 14.63 -36.45
CA GLY A 30 -23.15 13.39 -37.24
C GLY A 30 -22.05 12.36 -36.93
N ALA A 31 -21.09 12.67 -36.04
CA ALA A 31 -20.18 11.65 -35.52
C ALA A 31 -20.92 10.67 -34.58
N PRO A 32 -20.51 9.38 -34.52
CA PRO A 32 -21.13 8.40 -33.63
C PRO A 32 -20.95 8.74 -32.15
N PHE A 33 -21.96 8.45 -31.32
CA PHE A 33 -21.91 8.70 -29.87
C PHE A 33 -20.76 7.94 -29.19
N GLU A 34 -20.41 6.77 -29.72
CA GLU A 34 -19.33 5.91 -29.24
C GLU A 34 -17.98 6.62 -29.24
N THR A 35 -17.80 7.69 -30.03
CA THR A 35 -16.60 8.53 -30.01
C THR A 35 -16.40 9.27 -28.68
N LEU A 36 -17.46 9.42 -27.88
CA LEU A 36 -17.42 10.01 -26.53
C LEU A 36 -17.14 8.98 -25.44
N ILE A 37 -17.15 7.67 -25.77
CA ILE A 37 -16.91 6.61 -24.80
C ILE A 37 -15.40 6.36 -24.72
N GLY A 38 -14.80 6.75 -23.60
CA GLY A 38 -13.43 6.39 -23.29
C GLY A 38 -13.31 4.89 -23.00
N ARG A 39 -12.12 4.32 -23.21
CA ARG A 39 -11.79 2.98 -22.72
C ARG A 39 -10.54 3.03 -21.87
N THR A 40 -10.60 2.37 -20.71
CA THR A 40 -9.41 2.12 -19.89
C THR A 40 -8.49 1.11 -20.59
N ALA A 41 -7.25 0.97 -20.10
CA ALA A 41 -6.29 0.02 -20.65
C ALA A 41 -6.77 -1.45 -20.56
N ASP A 42 -7.59 -1.77 -19.56
CA ASP A 42 -8.25 -3.07 -19.37
C ASP A 42 -9.60 -3.19 -20.09
N GLY A 43 -9.96 -2.22 -20.94
CA GLY A 43 -11.10 -2.27 -21.86
C GLY A 43 -12.44 -1.83 -21.26
N LEU A 44 -12.48 -1.36 -20.02
CA LEU A 44 -13.69 -0.86 -19.38
C LEU A 44 -14.16 0.44 -20.05
N ALA A 45 -15.45 0.49 -20.38
CA ALA A 45 -16.06 1.67 -21.00
C ALA A 45 -16.30 2.77 -19.95
N ILE A 46 -15.70 3.93 -20.20
CA ILE A 46 -15.95 5.16 -19.45
C ILE A 46 -17.02 5.95 -20.20
N GLN A 47 -18.22 6.03 -19.62
CA GLN A 47 -19.32 6.80 -20.19
C GLN A 47 -19.05 8.30 -20.04
N PRO A 48 -19.40 9.12 -21.04
CA PRO A 48 -19.22 10.57 -20.99
C PRO A 48 -20.05 11.26 -19.90
N LEU A 49 -21.12 10.63 -19.43
CA LEU A 49 -21.90 11.07 -18.28
C LEU A 49 -22.48 9.86 -17.52
N TYR A 50 -22.35 9.89 -16.20
CA TYR A 50 -22.98 8.93 -15.29
C TYR A 50 -24.10 9.64 -14.53
N ALA A 51 -25.30 9.08 -14.56
CA ALA A 51 -26.43 9.55 -13.77
C ALA A 51 -26.51 8.79 -12.44
N ALA A 52 -27.13 9.41 -11.43
CA ALA A 52 -27.46 8.71 -10.20
C ALA A 52 -28.43 7.56 -10.53
N ASP A 53 -28.00 6.35 -10.18
CA ASP A 53 -28.82 5.15 -10.30
C ASP A 53 -29.06 4.62 -8.89
N PRO A 54 -30.29 4.76 -8.34
CA PRO A 54 -30.60 4.35 -6.99
C PRO A 54 -30.55 2.82 -6.80
N GLU A 55 -30.62 2.05 -7.88
CA GLU A 55 -30.51 0.58 -7.84
C GLU A 55 -29.06 0.11 -7.91
N ARG A 56 -28.13 0.98 -8.31
CA ARG A 56 -26.72 0.66 -8.37
C ARG A 56 -26.12 0.54 -6.97
N ALA A 57 -25.59 -0.64 -6.67
CA ALA A 57 -24.83 -0.87 -5.44
C ALA A 57 -23.66 0.12 -5.34
N VAL A 58 -23.65 0.93 -4.28
CA VAL A 58 -22.56 1.86 -3.99
C VAL A 58 -21.56 1.15 -3.09
N LEU A 59 -20.33 0.98 -3.59
CA LEU A 59 -19.20 0.58 -2.75
C LEU A 59 -18.98 1.68 -1.71
N ARG A 60 -19.22 1.38 -0.44
CA ARG A 60 -18.89 2.29 0.66
C ARG A 60 -17.37 2.32 0.82
N ALA A 61 -16.79 3.51 0.92
CA ALA A 61 -15.40 3.64 1.32
C ALA A 61 -15.22 2.96 2.69
N ARG A 62 -14.24 2.06 2.81
CA ARG A 62 -13.84 1.51 4.10
C ARG A 62 -13.30 2.67 4.95
N PRO A 63 -13.62 2.74 6.26
CA PRO A 63 -13.00 3.71 7.16
C PRO A 63 -11.46 3.67 7.02
N GLY A 64 -10.80 4.83 7.12
CA GLY A 64 -9.34 4.92 7.10
C GLY A 64 -8.73 4.00 8.15
N LEU A 65 -7.69 3.24 7.77
CA LEU A 65 -7.10 2.17 8.59
C LEU A 65 -6.55 2.65 9.93
N SER A 66 -6.17 3.92 10.04
CA SER A 66 -5.57 4.48 11.26
C SER A 66 -6.59 4.78 12.36
N GLY A 67 -7.86 4.99 12.01
CA GLY A 67 -8.88 5.53 12.94
C GLY A 67 -8.61 6.97 13.42
N ASP A 68 -7.45 7.54 13.08
CA ASP A 68 -7.05 8.91 13.38
C ASP A 68 -7.58 9.84 12.29
N ARG A 69 -8.39 10.82 12.71
CA ARG A 69 -8.99 11.79 11.79
C ARG A 69 -7.98 12.80 11.24
N ASP A 70 -6.91 13.06 11.99
CA ASP A 70 -5.86 14.01 11.64
C ASP A 70 -4.72 13.30 10.88
N ARG A 71 -4.59 11.97 11.03
CA ARG A 71 -3.73 11.11 10.22
C ARG A 71 -4.50 9.93 9.63
N PRO A 72 -5.37 10.16 8.63
CA PRO A 72 -6.26 9.12 8.09
C PRO A 72 -5.54 8.00 7.29
N TRP A 73 -4.25 8.18 6.99
CA TRP A 73 -3.37 7.16 6.40
C TRP A 73 -2.00 7.18 7.07
N ASP A 74 -1.29 6.05 6.97
CA ASP A 74 0.10 5.90 7.43
C ASP A 74 1.06 6.58 6.44
N LEU A 75 1.73 7.66 6.88
CA LEU A 75 2.82 8.27 6.11
C LEU A 75 4.09 7.44 6.33
N ARG A 76 4.29 6.43 5.48
CA ARG A 76 5.42 5.51 5.54
C ARG A 76 6.52 5.92 4.56
N THR A 77 7.70 6.27 5.08
CA THR A 77 8.85 6.68 4.24
C THR A 77 9.72 5.49 3.86
N LEU A 78 10.08 5.39 2.58
CA LEU A 78 11.04 4.41 2.08
C LEU A 78 12.46 4.78 2.52
N VAL A 79 13.20 3.79 3.02
CA VAL A 79 14.62 3.87 3.32
C VAL A 79 15.32 2.76 2.53
N ASP A 80 16.13 3.16 1.55
CA ASP A 80 16.77 2.27 0.58
C ASP A 80 18.22 2.67 0.24
N HIS A 81 18.80 3.62 0.98
CA HIS A 81 20.19 4.02 0.77
C HIS A 81 21.13 2.83 1.06
N PRO A 82 22.08 2.50 0.16
CA PRO A 82 22.84 1.26 0.27
C PRO A 82 23.73 1.16 1.51
N GLU A 83 24.26 2.27 1.99
CA GLU A 83 25.07 2.30 3.21
C GLU A 83 24.18 2.33 4.48
N PRO A 84 24.26 1.33 5.40
CA PRO A 84 23.39 1.24 6.57
C PRO A 84 23.43 2.46 7.50
N ALA A 85 24.61 3.05 7.73
CA ALA A 85 24.73 4.24 8.58
C ALA A 85 24.02 5.46 7.97
N ARG A 86 24.10 5.60 6.65
CA ARG A 86 23.40 6.67 5.94
C ARG A 86 21.91 6.43 5.85
N ALA A 87 21.49 5.16 5.67
CA ALA A 87 20.09 4.75 5.76
C ALA A 87 19.50 5.07 7.14
N ASN A 88 20.24 4.83 8.22
CA ASN A 88 19.83 5.17 9.58
C ASN A 88 19.63 6.68 9.77
N ALA A 89 20.59 7.51 9.32
CA ALA A 89 20.46 8.97 9.38
C ALA A 89 19.20 9.45 8.64
N LEU A 90 18.94 8.91 7.43
CA LEU A 90 17.75 9.23 6.64
C LEU A 90 16.45 8.76 7.31
N ALA A 91 16.48 7.62 8.00
CA ALA A 91 15.35 7.13 8.77
C ALA A 91 14.97 8.11 9.90
N HIS A 92 15.96 8.59 10.66
CA HIS A 92 15.76 9.59 11.72
C HIS A 92 15.27 10.93 11.16
N ASP A 93 15.86 11.41 10.07
CA ASP A 93 15.42 12.63 9.41
C ASP A 93 13.94 12.52 8.97
N ALA A 94 13.55 11.40 8.38
CA ALA A 94 12.17 11.17 7.97
C ALA A 94 11.20 11.18 9.16
N LEU A 95 11.55 10.50 10.26
CA LEU A 95 10.71 10.44 11.46
C LEU A 95 10.58 11.81 12.13
N THR A 96 11.66 12.58 12.21
CA THR A 96 11.64 13.94 12.78
C THR A 96 10.90 14.94 11.89
N GLN A 97 10.81 14.69 10.58
CA GLN A 97 10.03 15.48 9.62
C GLN A 97 8.56 15.02 9.46
N GLY A 98 8.10 14.08 10.29
CA GLY A 98 6.69 13.75 10.41
C GLY A 98 6.25 12.45 9.74
N ALA A 99 7.18 11.64 9.22
CA ALA A 99 6.87 10.26 8.86
C ALA A 99 6.34 9.51 10.09
N ALA A 100 5.29 8.71 9.88
CA ALA A 100 4.68 7.91 10.94
C ALA A 100 5.34 6.54 11.08
N SER A 101 5.92 6.02 9.99
CA SER A 101 6.56 4.71 9.93
C SER A 101 7.62 4.65 8.82
N LEU A 102 8.39 3.57 8.79
CA LEU A 102 9.45 3.34 7.81
C LEU A 102 9.17 2.08 6.99
N LEU A 103 9.48 2.12 5.70
CA LEU A 103 9.62 0.95 4.84
C LEU A 103 11.11 0.77 4.53
N LEU A 104 11.72 -0.25 5.11
CA LEU A 104 13.12 -0.55 4.89
C LEU A 104 13.27 -1.55 3.75
N ARG A 105 13.81 -1.10 2.61
CA ARG A 105 14.13 -1.98 1.50
C ARG A 105 15.50 -2.59 1.70
N LEU A 106 15.56 -3.92 1.73
CA LEU A 106 16.79 -4.67 1.94
C LEU A 106 17.29 -5.24 0.63
N ASP A 107 18.59 -5.07 0.39
CA ASP A 107 19.31 -5.67 -0.72
C ASP A 107 20.77 -5.86 -0.28
N PRO A 108 21.22 -7.09 0.01
CA PRO A 108 22.60 -7.34 0.46
C PRO A 108 23.67 -6.84 -0.52
N SER A 109 23.35 -6.69 -1.81
CA SER A 109 24.27 -6.17 -2.81
C SER A 109 24.41 -4.65 -2.78
N GLY A 110 23.49 -3.94 -2.11
CA GLY A 110 23.43 -2.48 -2.10
C GLY A 110 23.07 -1.86 -3.45
N GLN A 111 22.51 -2.61 -4.40
CA GLN A 111 22.17 -2.05 -5.72
C GLN A 111 20.85 -1.29 -5.70
N THR A 112 19.88 -1.78 -4.94
CA THR A 112 18.49 -1.28 -4.97
C THR A 112 17.90 -1.03 -3.59
N GLY A 113 18.68 -1.24 -2.52
CA GLY A 113 18.24 -1.12 -1.13
C GLY A 113 19.41 -1.06 -0.16
N VAL A 114 19.10 -1.01 1.13
CA VAL A 114 20.08 -0.99 2.21
C VAL A 114 20.85 -2.32 2.23
N ALA A 115 22.19 -2.25 2.23
CA ALA A 115 23.07 -3.40 2.29
C ALA A 115 23.05 -4.06 3.67
N VAL A 116 22.05 -4.91 3.88
CA VAL A 116 21.84 -5.71 5.09
C VAL A 116 21.92 -7.18 4.72
N ALA A 117 22.92 -7.87 5.27
CA ALA A 117 23.13 -9.31 5.08
C ALA A 117 23.10 -10.08 6.40
N SER A 118 22.86 -9.40 7.52
CA SER A 118 22.85 -9.98 8.86
C SER A 118 21.97 -9.20 9.82
N GLN A 119 21.70 -9.79 10.99
CA GLN A 119 21.01 -9.12 12.09
C GLN A 119 21.75 -7.86 12.56
N ASP A 120 23.08 -7.89 12.63
CA ASP A 120 23.89 -6.76 13.09
C ASP A 120 23.84 -5.59 12.09
N ASP A 121 23.77 -5.88 10.79
CA ASP A 121 23.56 -4.85 9.77
C ASP A 121 22.20 -4.19 9.92
N LEU A 122 21.16 -4.98 10.17
CA LEU A 122 19.81 -4.47 10.41
C LEU A 122 19.77 -3.62 11.70
N ALA A 123 20.46 -4.07 12.75
CA ALA A 123 20.58 -3.33 14.00
C ALA A 123 21.24 -1.96 13.77
N ARG A 124 22.30 -1.89 12.95
CA ARG A 124 22.95 -0.63 12.58
C ARG A 124 22.05 0.27 11.74
N ALA A 125 21.28 -0.29 10.80
CA ALA A 125 20.34 0.47 9.98
C ALA A 125 19.19 1.07 10.81
N LEU A 126 18.82 0.43 11.93
CA LEU A 126 17.71 0.83 12.80
C LEU A 126 18.16 1.37 14.17
N ASP A 127 19.44 1.67 14.35
CA ASP A 127 19.95 2.17 15.62
C ASP A 127 19.20 3.45 16.06
N GLY A 128 18.77 3.48 17.32
CA GLY A 128 17.95 4.56 17.87
C GLY A 128 16.50 4.66 17.37
N VAL A 129 16.06 3.82 16.42
CA VAL A 129 14.65 3.80 15.98
C VAL A 129 13.80 3.06 17.02
N LEU A 130 12.82 3.76 17.59
CA LEU A 130 11.91 3.19 18.58
C LEU A 130 10.77 2.42 17.89
N LEU A 131 10.93 1.10 17.74
CA LEU A 131 10.02 0.25 16.93
C LEU A 131 8.55 0.25 17.40
N ASP A 132 8.29 0.53 18.68
CA ASP A 132 6.93 0.68 19.22
C ASP A 132 6.25 2.00 18.81
N LEU A 133 7.04 3.05 18.56
CA LEU A 133 6.56 4.39 18.21
C LEU A 133 6.65 4.69 16.72
N ALA A 134 7.68 4.16 16.07
CA ALA A 134 7.98 4.29 14.65
C ALA A 134 7.97 2.89 14.03
N PRO A 135 6.80 2.39 13.59
CA PRO A 135 6.68 1.04 13.05
C PRO A 135 7.60 0.85 11.85
N VAL A 136 8.23 -0.32 11.75
CA VAL A 136 9.10 -0.67 10.63
C VAL A 136 8.44 -1.76 9.81
N ALA A 137 8.41 -1.51 8.51
CA ALA A 137 7.98 -2.45 7.49
C ALA A 137 9.17 -2.91 6.65
N LEU A 138 9.16 -4.16 6.19
CA LEU A 138 10.22 -4.71 5.35
C LEU A 138 9.82 -4.71 3.87
N ASP A 139 10.80 -4.48 2.99
CA ASP A 139 10.76 -4.84 1.56
C ASP A 139 12.03 -5.65 1.28
N ALA A 140 11.97 -6.95 1.58
CA ALA A 140 13.15 -7.83 1.64
C ALA A 140 13.13 -8.97 0.61
N GLY A 141 12.16 -8.96 -0.32
CA GLY A 141 12.02 -9.97 -1.38
C GLY A 141 12.10 -11.42 -0.85
N PHE A 142 12.92 -12.24 -1.51
CA PHE A 142 13.14 -13.64 -1.11
C PHE A 142 13.80 -13.81 0.27
N MET A 143 14.45 -12.77 0.81
CA MET A 143 15.04 -12.80 2.17
C MET A 143 14.02 -12.47 3.26
N GLY A 144 12.75 -12.23 2.91
CA GLY A 144 11.72 -11.80 3.86
C GLY A 144 11.62 -12.66 5.11
N ALA A 145 11.73 -13.99 4.99
CA ALA A 145 11.66 -14.89 6.14
C ALA A 145 12.83 -14.69 7.13
N GLU A 146 14.03 -14.45 6.61
CA GLU A 146 15.23 -14.23 7.43
C GLU A 146 15.22 -12.83 8.03
N ALA A 147 14.93 -11.81 7.22
CA ALA A 147 14.80 -10.43 7.67
C ALA A 147 13.70 -10.26 8.74
N ALA A 148 12.57 -10.97 8.62
CA ALA A 148 11.55 -10.99 9.65
C ALA A 148 12.05 -11.58 10.97
N ASN A 149 12.88 -12.62 10.94
CA ASN A 149 13.50 -13.16 12.15
C ASN A 149 14.47 -12.14 12.78
N TRP A 150 15.29 -11.45 11.99
CA TRP A 150 16.18 -10.41 12.51
C TRP A 150 15.40 -9.27 13.15
N LEU A 151 14.37 -8.75 12.48
CA LEU A 151 13.52 -7.68 13.02
C LEU A 151 12.81 -8.12 14.30
N ALA A 152 12.33 -9.37 14.36
CA ALA A 152 11.75 -9.95 15.57
C ALA A 152 12.75 -10.08 16.73
N VAL A 153 14.06 -10.21 16.47
CA VAL A 153 15.06 -10.17 17.55
C VAL A 153 15.23 -8.74 18.06
N LEU A 154 15.30 -7.76 17.16
CA LEU A 154 15.43 -6.34 17.54
C LEU A 154 14.19 -5.82 18.30
N ALA A 155 13.01 -6.33 17.96
CA ALA A 155 11.75 -5.95 18.59
C ALA A 155 11.39 -6.78 19.85
N LYS A 156 12.30 -7.62 20.37
CA LYS A 156 11.98 -8.52 21.50
C LYS A 156 11.48 -7.79 22.75
N GLY A 157 11.93 -6.55 22.99
CA GLY A 157 11.46 -5.69 24.09
C GLY A 157 10.16 -4.94 23.81
N ALA A 158 9.59 -5.12 22.63
CA ALA A 158 8.54 -4.31 22.00
C ALA A 158 7.47 -5.23 21.35
N PRO A 159 6.83 -6.17 22.10
CA PRO A 159 5.92 -7.17 21.51
C PRO A 159 4.65 -6.55 20.90
N GLU A 160 4.27 -5.35 21.32
CA GLU A 160 3.10 -4.62 20.80
C GLU A 160 3.43 -3.71 19.61
N ALA A 161 4.70 -3.67 19.16
CA ALA A 161 5.11 -2.93 17.99
C ALA A 161 4.29 -3.38 16.77
N PRO A 162 3.64 -2.47 16.03
CA PRO A 162 2.84 -2.81 14.87
C PRO A 162 3.75 -3.00 13.64
N LEU A 163 4.70 -3.93 13.76
CA LEU A 163 5.67 -4.25 12.71
C LEU A 163 4.96 -4.74 11.45
N ALA A 164 5.62 -4.61 10.31
CA ALA A 164 5.12 -5.17 9.07
C ALA A 164 6.19 -6.03 8.40
N PHE A 165 6.15 -7.33 8.66
CA PHE A 165 7.13 -8.27 8.13
C PHE A 165 7.05 -8.42 6.60
N HIS A 166 5.88 -8.14 6.02
CA HIS A 166 5.66 -8.10 4.56
C HIS A 166 6.25 -9.31 3.82
N LEU A 167 5.99 -10.50 4.36
CA LEU A 167 6.41 -11.75 3.76
C LEU A 167 5.67 -11.91 2.42
N ASP A 168 6.36 -11.68 1.29
CA ASP A 168 5.77 -11.72 -0.06
C ASP A 168 6.76 -12.29 -1.10
N PRO A 169 7.05 -13.60 -1.04
CA PRO A 169 7.94 -14.24 -2.02
C PRO A 169 7.33 -14.31 -3.43
N LEU A 170 6.01 -14.16 -3.58
CA LEU A 170 5.34 -14.23 -4.88
C LEU A 170 5.55 -12.95 -5.69
N SER A 171 5.41 -11.78 -5.06
CA SER A 171 5.72 -10.51 -5.73
C SER A 171 7.22 -10.39 -6.02
N ALA A 172 8.09 -10.90 -5.13
CA ALA A 172 9.52 -10.99 -5.41
C ALA A 172 9.80 -11.81 -6.68
N PHE A 173 9.15 -12.97 -6.80
CA PHE A 173 9.27 -13.84 -7.97
C PHE A 173 8.72 -13.19 -9.25
N ALA A 174 7.57 -12.52 -9.19
CA ALA A 174 6.99 -11.82 -10.33
C ALA A 174 7.90 -10.70 -10.84
N ARG A 175 8.51 -9.91 -9.92
CA ARG A 175 9.42 -8.81 -10.24
C ARG A 175 10.74 -9.28 -10.84
N GLU A 176 11.33 -10.32 -10.25
CA GLU A 176 12.67 -10.79 -10.64
C GLU A 176 12.63 -11.76 -11.83
N GLY A 177 11.47 -12.35 -12.13
CA GLY A 177 11.28 -13.33 -13.21
C GLY A 177 12.01 -14.67 -12.98
N ARG A 178 12.72 -14.80 -11.86
CA ARG A 178 13.48 -15.98 -11.45
C ARG A 178 13.55 -16.04 -9.94
N SER A 179 13.83 -17.24 -9.43
CA SER A 179 14.05 -17.49 -8.00
C SER A 179 15.36 -18.23 -7.83
N ASN A 180 16.12 -17.88 -6.79
CA ASN A 180 17.27 -18.67 -6.36
C ASN A 180 16.74 -19.89 -5.60
N GLY A 181 16.55 -21.00 -6.32
CA GLY A 181 15.94 -22.23 -5.81
C GLY A 181 14.42 -22.29 -6.01
N PRO A 182 13.75 -23.37 -5.54
CA PRO A 182 12.33 -23.58 -5.75
C PRO A 182 11.48 -22.49 -5.07
N VAL A 183 10.54 -21.87 -5.80
CA VAL A 183 9.63 -20.85 -5.25
C VAL A 183 8.83 -21.38 -4.04
N ALA A 184 8.45 -22.66 -4.07
CA ALA A 184 7.78 -23.32 -2.96
C ALA A 184 8.60 -23.30 -1.65
N ALA A 185 9.93 -23.33 -1.72
CA ALA A 185 10.80 -23.22 -0.54
C ALA A 185 10.69 -21.84 0.11
N HIS A 186 10.67 -20.77 -0.70
CA HIS A 186 10.48 -19.39 -0.21
C HIS A 186 9.09 -19.18 0.39
N VAL A 187 8.05 -19.74 -0.22
CA VAL A 187 6.68 -19.73 0.32
C VAL A 187 6.61 -20.46 1.66
N ASN A 188 7.24 -21.64 1.77
CA ASN A 188 7.31 -22.39 3.03
C ASN A 188 8.07 -21.62 4.12
N ALA A 189 9.20 -21.01 3.79
CA ALA A 189 9.98 -20.21 4.74
C ALA A 189 9.17 -19.00 5.25
N ALA A 190 8.47 -18.30 4.36
CA ALA A 190 7.56 -17.22 4.71
C ALA A 190 6.42 -17.71 5.61
N ALA A 191 5.74 -18.82 5.27
CA ALA A 191 4.70 -19.43 6.09
C ALA A 191 5.20 -19.77 7.50
N GLN A 192 6.37 -20.38 7.61
CA GLN A 192 6.97 -20.72 8.89
C GLN A 192 7.34 -19.47 9.71
N ALA A 193 7.91 -18.44 9.09
CA ALA A 193 8.21 -17.17 9.77
C ALA A 193 6.93 -16.48 10.27
N GLY A 194 5.90 -16.42 9.43
CA GLY A 194 4.59 -15.90 9.82
C GLY A 194 4.00 -16.65 11.01
N ALA A 195 3.98 -17.99 10.96
CA ALA A 195 3.47 -18.82 12.05
C ALA A 195 4.24 -18.62 13.37
N ARG A 196 5.58 -18.49 13.31
CA ARG A 196 6.41 -18.22 14.48
C ARG A 196 6.08 -16.88 15.13
N HIS A 197 5.91 -15.83 14.33
CA HIS A 197 5.81 -14.46 14.82
C HIS A 197 4.37 -14.02 15.11
N ALA A 198 3.36 -14.71 14.58
CA ALA A 198 1.94 -14.39 14.76
C ALA A 198 1.52 -14.27 16.24
N GLY A 199 2.06 -15.15 17.11
CA GLY A 199 1.75 -15.12 18.54
C GLY A 199 2.61 -14.14 19.35
N ALA A 200 3.84 -13.89 18.91
CA ALA A 200 4.78 -13.01 19.62
C ALA A 200 4.51 -11.52 19.35
N TYR A 201 3.98 -11.19 18.17
CA TYR A 201 3.72 -9.83 17.72
C TYR A 201 2.26 -9.70 17.25
N PRO A 202 1.28 -9.61 18.17
CA PRO A 202 -0.15 -9.64 17.84
C PRO A 202 -0.61 -8.46 16.98
N ARG A 203 0.12 -7.33 16.98
CA ARG A 203 -0.20 -6.17 16.16
C ARG A 203 0.56 -6.12 14.83
N ALA A 204 1.44 -7.09 14.56
CA ALA A 204 2.22 -7.11 13.34
C ALA A 204 1.41 -7.61 12.13
N SER A 205 1.66 -7.04 10.96
CA SER A 205 1.23 -7.63 9.70
C SER A 205 2.29 -8.61 9.19
N LEU A 206 1.86 -9.82 8.85
CA LEU A 206 2.78 -10.91 8.50
C LEU A 206 3.05 -10.93 6.99
N PHE A 207 2.00 -10.99 6.18
CA PHE A 207 2.07 -11.09 4.73
C PHE A 207 1.66 -9.79 4.07
N LEU A 208 2.26 -9.50 2.91
CA LEU A 208 1.81 -8.46 2.01
C LEU A 208 1.41 -9.13 0.69
N ALA A 209 0.27 -8.75 0.12
CA ALA A 209 -0.07 -9.07 -1.26
C ALA A 209 0.14 -7.78 -2.06
N SER A 210 1.36 -7.56 -2.54
CA SER A 210 1.76 -6.22 -3.02
C SER A 210 1.07 -5.79 -4.32
N GLY A 211 0.66 -6.75 -5.16
CA GLY A 211 0.03 -6.51 -6.46
C GLY A 211 0.91 -5.76 -7.46
N ARG A 212 2.21 -5.63 -7.17
CA ARG A 212 3.21 -4.96 -8.02
C ARG A 212 3.69 -5.83 -9.16
#